data_AF-A0A526QCP0-F1
#
_entry.id   AF-A0A526QCP0-F1
#
_cell.length_a   1.000
_cell.length_b   1.000
_cell.length_c   1.000
_cell.angle_alpha   90.00
_cell.angle_beta   90.00
_cell.angle_gamma   90.00
#
_symmetry.space_group_name_H-M   'P 1'
#
loop_
_entity.id
_entity.type
_entity.pdbx_description
1 polymer ?
#
loop_
_entity_poly.entity_id
_entity_poly.type
_entity_poly.pdbx_seq_one_letter_code
_entity_poly.pdbx_strand_id
1 'polypeptide(L)'
;MKLKNFPLSLRQVLDDIALCLVFFTRLPLPVFDFRGRSLAAAIWAAPVAGLAVGLIGAVVYATAERFGLAMGPAAALALAATLLTTGCLHEDGLSDVADGFGGGKSRGGKLEIMRDSRIGAYGASALALSLLIRWSAISEFADPTQALLALIA
;
A
#
# COMPACT_ATOMS: atom_id res chain seq x y z
N MET A 1 -5.27 -17.17 24.21
CA MET A 1 -5.79 -16.04 23.42
C MET A 1 -7.25 -16.35 23.06
N LYS A 2 -8.21 -15.86 23.84
CA LYS A 2 -9.63 -16.14 23.60
C LYS A 2 -10.10 -15.26 22.44
N LEU A 3 -10.33 -15.85 21.28
CA LEU A 3 -11.11 -15.24 20.19
C LEU A 3 -12.54 -15.05 20.73
N LYS A 4 -12.80 -13.87 21.28
CA LYS A 4 -14.16 -13.46 21.67
C LYS A 4 -14.96 -13.25 20.38
N ASN A 5 -16.08 -13.95 20.30
CA ASN A 5 -17.17 -13.77 19.34
C ASN A 5 -17.30 -12.32 18.85
N PHE A 6 -17.17 -12.08 17.55
CA PHE A 6 -17.48 -10.79 16.92
C PHE A 6 -18.92 -10.81 16.41
N PRO A 7 -19.94 -10.31 17.15
CA PRO A 7 -21.16 -9.84 16.50
C PRO A 7 -20.93 -8.37 16.14
N LEU A 8 -20.03 -8.09 15.18
CA LEU A 8 -19.98 -6.75 14.61
C LEU A 8 -21.31 -6.51 13.91
N SER A 9 -21.95 -5.38 14.20
CA SER A 9 -23.08 -4.95 13.40
C SER A 9 -22.61 -4.67 11.96
N LEU A 10 -23.50 -4.84 10.98
CA LEU A 10 -23.18 -4.51 9.58
C LEU A 10 -22.65 -3.08 9.44
N ARG A 11 -23.22 -2.13 10.20
CA ARG A 11 -22.75 -0.75 10.24
C ARG A 11 -21.29 -0.64 10.70
N GLN A 12 -20.91 -1.35 11.77
CA GLN A 12 -19.53 -1.36 12.26
C GLN A 12 -18.54 -1.93 11.25
N VAL A 13 -18.95 -2.97 10.49
CA VAL A 13 -18.13 -3.53 9.41
C VAL A 13 -17.90 -2.51 8.31
N LEU A 14 -18.97 -1.81 7.87
CA LEU A 14 -18.87 -0.79 6.84
C LEU A 14 -18.02 0.40 7.29
N ASP A 15 -18.17 0.85 8.54
CA ASP A 15 -17.36 1.92 9.12
C ASP A 15 -15.88 1.54 9.17
N ASP A 16 -15.53 0.29 9.51
CA ASP A 16 -14.15 -0.19 9.54
C ASP A 16 -13.53 -0.26 8.13
N ILE A 17 -14.28 -0.76 7.16
CA ILE A 17 -13.86 -0.78 5.75
C ILE A 17 -13.64 0.64 5.24
N ALA A 18 -14.58 1.55 5.48
CA ALA A 18 -14.46 2.94 5.07
C ALA A 18 -13.27 3.64 5.76
N LEU A 19 -13.04 3.37 7.05
CA LEU A 19 -11.89 3.91 7.79
C LEU A 19 -10.56 3.42 7.19
N CYS A 20 -10.45 2.12 6.89
CA CYS A 20 -9.26 1.58 6.23
C CYS A 20 -9.06 2.14 4.82
N LEU A 21 -10.12 2.26 4.01
CA LEU A 21 -10.03 2.84 2.68
C LEU A 21 -9.56 4.30 2.72
N VAL A 22 -10.10 5.12 3.64
CA VAL A 22 -9.69 6.52 3.81
C VAL A 22 -8.25 6.63 4.34
N PHE A 23 -7.81 5.71 5.19
CA PHE A 23 -6.47 5.76 5.76
C PHE A 23 -5.38 5.26 4.79
N PHE A 24 -5.62 4.12 4.13
CA PHE A 24 -4.63 3.45 3.29
C PHE A 24 -4.64 3.91 1.82
N THR A 25 -5.62 4.73 1.42
CA THR A 25 -5.73 5.24 0.06
C THR A 25 -5.95 6.75 0.00
N ARG A 26 -5.71 7.34 -1.16
CA ARG A 26 -6.00 8.73 -1.53
C ARG A 26 -7.22 8.82 -2.46
N LEU A 27 -8.07 7.79 -2.48
CA LEU A 27 -9.29 7.80 -3.28
C LEU A 27 -10.24 8.91 -2.79
N PRO A 28 -10.96 9.60 -3.70
CA PRO A 28 -11.88 10.67 -3.34
C PRO A 28 -13.16 10.07 -2.72
N LEU A 29 -13.07 9.73 -1.43
CA LEU A 29 -14.16 9.15 -0.65
C LEU A 29 -14.92 10.26 0.11
N PRO A 30 -16.22 10.08 0.39
CA PRO A 30 -16.98 11.00 1.24
C PRO A 30 -16.31 11.22 2.60
N VAL A 31 -16.54 12.39 3.19
CA VAL A 31 -16.12 12.63 4.57
C VAL A 31 -17.03 11.81 5.49
N PHE A 32 -16.46 10.78 6.11
CA PHE A 32 -17.15 9.93 7.06
C PHE A 32 -16.85 10.37 8.50
N ASP A 33 -17.87 10.35 9.35
CA ASP A 33 -17.69 10.54 10.79
C ASP A 33 -17.44 9.19 11.47
N PHE A 34 -16.16 8.91 11.78
CA PHE A 34 -15.73 7.69 12.46
C PHE A 34 -15.68 7.81 13.99
N ARG A 35 -16.32 8.84 14.59
CA ARG A 35 -16.25 9.11 16.05
C ARG A 35 -16.38 7.84 16.90
N GLY A 36 -15.37 7.62 17.74
CA GLY A 36 -15.30 6.47 18.66
C GLY A 36 -14.73 5.18 18.05
N ARG A 37 -14.40 5.15 16.75
CA ARG A 37 -13.65 4.05 16.11
C ARG A 37 -12.17 4.40 16.03
N SER A 38 -11.33 3.42 16.36
CA SER A 38 -9.87 3.54 16.20
C SER A 38 -9.44 2.72 14.99
N LEU A 39 -8.44 3.22 14.26
CA LEU A 39 -7.83 2.47 13.16
C LEU A 39 -7.31 1.11 13.63
N ALA A 40 -6.75 1.04 14.84
CA ALA A 40 -6.27 -0.21 15.43
C ALA A 40 -7.39 -1.27 15.57
N ALA A 41 -8.62 -0.86 15.86
CA ALA A 41 -9.77 -1.76 15.92
C ALA A 41 -10.29 -2.15 14.53
N ALA A 42 -10.10 -1.28 13.53
CA ALA A 42 -10.54 -1.49 12.15
C ALA A 42 -9.50 -2.21 11.27
N ILE A 43 -8.25 -2.38 11.74
CA ILE A 43 -7.11 -2.86 10.93
C ILE A 43 -7.34 -4.22 10.26
N TRP A 44 -8.25 -5.03 10.80
CA TRP A 44 -8.68 -6.30 10.18
C TRP A 44 -9.29 -6.09 8.78
N ALA A 45 -9.81 -4.90 8.48
CA ALA A 45 -10.38 -4.50 7.20
C ALA A 45 -9.33 -3.93 6.22
N ALA A 46 -8.06 -3.78 6.62
CA ALA A 46 -6.98 -3.32 5.74
C ALA A 46 -6.84 -4.15 4.44
N PRO A 47 -7.04 -5.48 4.43
CA PRO A 47 -7.02 -6.27 3.18
C PRO A 47 -8.05 -5.80 2.15
N VAL A 48 -9.18 -5.20 2.56
CA VAL A 48 -10.17 -4.65 1.62
C VAL A 48 -9.61 -3.42 0.91
N ALA A 49 -8.87 -2.57 1.63
CA ALA A 49 -8.16 -1.45 1.00
C ALA A 49 -7.03 -1.94 0.09
N GLY A 50 -6.28 -2.97 0.50
CA GLY A 50 -5.28 -3.63 -0.33
C GLY A 50 -5.87 -4.19 -1.63
N LEU A 51 -7.02 -4.87 -1.55
CA LEU A 51 -7.75 -5.38 -2.72
C LEU A 51 -8.14 -4.24 -3.67
N ALA A 52 -8.64 -3.12 -3.16
CA ALA A 52 -8.98 -1.97 -3.99
C ALA A 52 -7.74 -1.41 -4.73
N VAL A 53 -6.60 -1.27 -4.03
CA VAL A 53 -5.33 -0.81 -4.64
C VAL A 53 -4.84 -1.80 -5.70
N GLY A 54 -4.88 -3.10 -5.39
CA GLY A 54 -4.49 -4.18 -6.31
C GLY A 54 -5.33 -4.21 -7.58
N LEU A 55 -6.65 -4.08 -7.44
CA LEU A 55 -7.58 -4.00 -8.58
C LEU A 55 -7.30 -2.79 -9.48
N ILE A 56 -6.98 -1.63 -8.90
CA ILE A 56 -6.59 -0.45 -9.68
C ILE A 56 -5.32 -0.73 -10.48
N GLY A 57 -4.29 -1.29 -9.83
CA GLY A 57 -3.06 -1.71 -10.52
C GLY A 57 -3.33 -2.71 -11.65
N ALA A 58 -4.18 -3.71 -11.40
CA ALA A 58 -4.52 -4.75 -12.38
C ALA A 58 -5.28 -4.20 -13.58
N VAL A 59 -6.24 -3.29 -13.36
CA VAL A 59 -6.97 -2.61 -14.45
C VAL A 59 -6.00 -1.78 -15.30
N VAL A 60 -5.07 -1.06 -14.67
CA VAL A 60 -4.06 -0.27 -15.40
C VAL A 60 -3.14 -1.18 -16.21
N TYR A 61 -2.69 -2.30 -15.64
CA TYR A 61 -1.87 -3.29 -16.35
C TYR A 61 -2.59 -3.84 -17.59
N ALA A 62 -3.81 -4.37 -17.40
CA ALA A 62 -4.60 -4.97 -18.48
C ALA A 62 -4.95 -3.94 -19.57
N THR A 63 -5.21 -2.69 -19.18
CA THR A 63 -5.45 -1.60 -20.13
C THR A 63 -4.19 -1.29 -20.94
N ALA A 64 -3.03 -1.17 -20.29
CA ALA A 64 -1.75 -0.92 -20.97
C ALA A 64 -1.41 -2.03 -21.98
N GLU A 65 -1.57 -3.28 -21.59
CA GLU A 65 -1.37 -4.45 -22.45
C GLU A 65 -2.35 -4.46 -23.63
N ARG A 66 -3.62 -4.12 -23.40
CA ARG A 66 -4.63 -3.96 -24.46
C ARG A 66 -4.27 -2.87 -25.48
N PHE A 67 -3.52 -1.85 -25.08
CA PHE A 67 -2.97 -0.81 -25.98
C PHE A 67 -1.64 -1.21 -26.64
N GLY A 68 -1.16 -2.44 -26.43
CA GLY A 68 0.04 -2.99 -27.06
C GLY A 68 1.35 -2.61 -26.37
N LEU A 69 1.30 -2.13 -25.12
CA LEU A 69 2.54 -1.89 -24.35
C LEU A 69 3.19 -3.23 -23.99
N ALA A 70 4.52 -3.26 -24.02
CA ALA A 70 5.29 -4.39 -23.49
C ALA A 70 5.08 -4.54 -21.97
N MET A 71 5.36 -5.74 -21.45
CA MET A 71 5.14 -6.11 -20.05
C MET A 71 5.85 -5.18 -19.06
N GLY A 72 7.09 -4.76 -19.35
CA GLY A 72 7.85 -3.83 -18.50
C GLY A 72 7.16 -2.47 -18.32
N PRO A 73 6.84 -1.73 -19.40
CA PRO A 73 6.06 -0.50 -19.32
C PRO A 73 4.68 -0.68 -18.68
N ALA A 74 3.95 -1.76 -18.99
CA ALA A 74 2.66 -2.05 -18.35
C ALA A 74 2.78 -2.25 -16.83
N ALA A 75 3.81 -3.00 -16.40
CA ALA A 75 4.14 -3.19 -14.99
C ALA A 75 4.51 -1.88 -14.28
N ALA A 76 5.27 -1.01 -14.95
CA ALA A 76 5.65 0.29 -14.40
C ALA A 76 4.42 1.19 -14.20
N LEU A 77 3.49 1.22 -15.15
CA LEU A 77 2.22 1.96 -15.04
C LEU A 77 1.33 1.40 -13.94
N ALA A 78 1.20 0.08 -13.83
CA ALA A 78 0.45 -0.57 -12.76
C ALA A 78 1.04 -0.24 -11.39
N LEU A 79 2.37 -0.36 -11.23
CA LEU A 79 3.07 0.01 -10.00
C LEU A 79 2.84 1.49 -9.66
N ALA A 80 3.01 2.40 -10.62
CA ALA A 80 2.74 3.83 -10.43
C ALA A 80 1.30 4.10 -9.99
N ALA A 81 0.32 3.41 -10.58
CA ALA A 81 -1.08 3.53 -10.16
C ALA A 81 -1.29 3.09 -8.71
N THR A 82 -0.65 2.02 -8.25
CA THR A 82 -0.73 1.60 -6.84
C THR A 82 -0.11 2.63 -5.90
N LEU A 83 1.06 3.19 -6.25
CA LEU A 83 1.75 4.23 -5.46
C LEU A 83 0.92 5.50 -5.34
N LEU A 84 0.33 5.96 -6.45
CA LEU A 84 -0.54 7.14 -6.46
C LEU A 84 -1.82 6.90 -5.65
N THR A 85 -2.38 5.69 -5.75
CA THR A 85 -3.59 5.31 -5.00
C THR A 85 -3.33 5.31 -3.50
N THR A 86 -2.17 4.86 -3.03
CA THR A 86 -1.82 4.87 -1.60
C THR A 86 -1.23 6.20 -1.14
N GLY A 87 -0.84 7.08 -2.06
CA GLY A 87 -0.08 8.29 -1.76
C GLY A 87 1.29 8.00 -1.17
N CYS A 88 1.92 6.89 -1.59
CA CYS A 88 3.22 6.42 -1.13
C CYS A 88 3.31 6.15 0.39
N LEU A 89 2.19 5.88 1.07
CA LEU A 89 2.18 5.69 2.53
C LEU A 89 3.11 4.55 3.01
N HIS A 90 3.14 3.43 2.28
CA HIS A 90 3.99 2.29 2.63
C HIS A 90 5.45 2.54 2.29
N GLU A 91 5.69 3.23 1.18
CA GLU A 91 7.00 3.62 0.71
C GLU A 91 7.67 4.61 1.68
N ASP A 92 6.92 5.59 2.17
CA ASP A 92 7.35 6.54 3.20
C ASP A 92 7.79 5.80 4.47
N GLY A 93 6.91 4.95 5.02
CA GLY A 93 7.23 4.14 6.20
C GLY A 93 8.42 3.18 6.01
N LEU A 94 8.60 2.61 4.81
CA LEU A 94 9.78 1.80 4.49
C LEU A 94 11.06 2.65 4.50
N SER A 95 11.00 3.85 3.91
CA SER A 95 12.12 4.80 3.86
C SER A 95 12.52 5.24 5.26
N ASP A 96 11.55 5.68 6.07
CA ASP A 96 11.73 6.12 7.46
C ASP A 96 12.37 5.02 8.30
N VAL A 97 11.88 3.78 8.18
CA VAL A 97 12.43 2.65 8.92
C VAL A 97 13.87 2.35 8.48
N ALA A 98 14.15 2.35 7.19
CA ALA A 98 15.49 2.09 6.68
C ALA A 98 16.49 3.17 7.13
N ASP A 99 16.14 4.46 7.01
CA ASP A 99 17.01 5.57 7.45
C ASP A 99 17.15 5.62 8.97
N GLY A 100 16.06 5.43 9.71
CA GLY A 100 16.09 5.38 11.16
C GLY A 100 17.01 4.28 11.65
N PHE A 101 16.91 3.06 11.11
CA PHE A 101 17.76 1.95 11.53
C PHE A 101 19.18 2.01 11.00
N GLY A 102 19.41 2.57 9.81
CA GLY A 102 20.73 2.70 9.21
C GLY A 102 21.55 3.85 9.79
N GLY A 103 20.91 4.98 10.11
CA GLY A 103 21.58 6.18 10.64
C GLY A 103 21.55 6.33 12.16
N GLY A 104 20.55 5.76 12.85
CA GLY A 104 20.32 5.98 14.28
C GLY A 104 21.00 4.93 15.18
N LYS A 105 21.84 5.38 16.13
CA LYS A 105 22.57 4.51 17.07
C LYS A 105 21.81 4.15 18.36
N SER A 106 20.80 4.94 18.72
CA SER A 106 19.95 4.73 19.90
C SER A 106 18.48 4.81 19.50
N ARG A 107 17.57 4.26 20.31
CA ARG A 107 16.12 4.36 20.04
C ARG A 107 15.68 5.81 19.79
N GLY A 108 16.21 6.76 20.58
CA GLY A 108 15.93 8.18 20.40
C GLY A 108 16.38 8.69 19.03
N GLY A 109 17.62 8.41 18.63
CA GLY A 109 18.15 8.83 17.33
C GLY A 109 17.43 8.20 16.14
N LYS A 110 17.02 6.93 16.22
CA LYS A 110 16.21 6.29 15.16
C LYS A 110 14.86 7.00 14.97
N LEU A 111 14.18 7.32 16.08
CA LEU A 111 12.89 8.01 16.05
C LEU A 111 13.00 9.47 15.62
N GLU A 112 14.13 10.13 15.90
CA GLU A 112 14.41 11.48 15.40
C GLU A 112 14.57 11.47 13.88
N ILE A 113 15.34 10.52 13.34
CA ILE A 113 15.51 10.35 11.90
C ILE A 113 14.18 10.01 11.21
N MET A 114 13.38 9.07 11.75
CA MET A 114 12.06 8.72 11.20
C MET A 114 11.04 9.88 11.20
N ARG A 115 11.30 10.96 11.93
CA ARG A 115 10.43 12.15 11.95
C ARG A 115 10.95 13.26 11.03
N ASP A 116 12.15 13.09 10.49
CA ASP A 116 12.73 13.98 9.52
C ASP A 116 12.19 13.62 8.14
N SER A 117 11.59 14.58 7.43
CA SER A 117 11.05 14.35 6.09
C SER A 117 12.12 14.21 5.00
N ARG A 118 13.41 14.34 5.34
CA ARG A 118 14.52 14.17 4.40
C ARG A 118 14.85 12.69 4.23
N ILE A 119 14.92 12.25 2.97
CA ILE A 119 15.39 10.91 2.63
C ILE A 119 16.91 10.80 2.74
N GLY A 120 17.38 9.73 3.39
CA GLY A 120 18.78 9.34 3.48
C GLY A 120 19.17 8.22 2.50
N ALA A 121 20.43 7.82 2.53
CA ALA A 121 20.96 6.80 1.63
C ALA A 121 20.34 5.42 1.87
N TYR A 122 19.96 5.09 3.11
CA TYR A 122 19.34 3.81 3.43
C TYR A 122 17.89 3.76 2.95
N GLY A 123 17.12 4.83 3.19
CA GLY A 123 15.76 4.99 2.69
C GLY A 123 15.70 4.97 1.17
N ALA A 124 16.57 5.72 0.50
CA ALA A 124 16.68 5.72 -0.96
C ALA A 124 17.01 4.33 -1.52
N SER A 125 17.96 3.62 -0.90
CA SER A 125 18.34 2.27 -1.33
C SER A 125 17.22 1.26 -1.11
N ALA A 126 16.52 1.32 0.03
CA ALA A 126 15.39 0.45 0.33
C ALA A 126 14.23 0.64 -0.64
N LEU A 127 13.89 1.90 -0.96
CA LEU A 127 12.89 2.23 -1.97
C LEU A 127 13.29 1.72 -3.36
N ALA A 128 14.52 1.97 -3.78
CA ALA A 128 15.02 1.52 -5.07
C ALA A 128 14.92 -0.01 -5.22
N LEU A 129 15.37 -0.76 -4.21
CA LEU A 129 15.28 -2.22 -4.22
C LEU A 129 13.84 -2.72 -4.20
N SER A 130 12.98 -2.14 -3.35
CA SER A 130 11.57 -2.51 -3.24
C SER A 130 10.81 -2.30 -4.56
N LEU A 131 10.98 -1.13 -5.18
CA LEU A 131 10.35 -0.80 -6.46
C LEU A 131 10.87 -1.68 -7.59
N LEU A 132 12.19 -1.93 -7.63
CA LEU A 132 12.81 -2.80 -8.62
C LEU A 132 12.27 -4.23 -8.52
N ILE A 133 12.20 -4.80 -7.31
CA ILE A 133 11.67 -6.15 -7.10
C ILE A 133 10.21 -6.24 -7.53
N ARG A 134 9.37 -5.29 -7.10
CA ARG A 134 7.94 -5.29 -7.45
C ARG A 134 7.72 -5.12 -8.96
N TRP A 135 8.45 -4.20 -9.58
CA TRP A 135 8.38 -3.99 -11.03
C TRP A 135 8.81 -5.23 -11.80
N SER A 136 9.95 -5.84 -11.44
CA SER A 136 10.44 -7.07 -12.06
C SER A 136 9.42 -8.20 -11.90
N ALA A 137 8.88 -8.40 -10.70
CA ALA A 137 7.89 -9.46 -10.44
C ALA A 137 6.61 -9.28 -11.28
N ILE A 138 6.07 -8.06 -11.40
CA ILE A 138 4.89 -7.80 -12.23
C ILE A 138 5.21 -7.97 -13.72
N SER A 139 6.44 -7.63 -14.12
CA SER A 139 6.89 -7.71 -15.51
C SER A 139 7.06 -9.14 -16.03
N GLU A 140 7.05 -10.16 -15.18
CA GLU A 140 7.18 -11.58 -15.59
C GLU A 140 5.86 -12.18 -16.08
N PHE A 141 4.72 -11.56 -15.77
CA PHE A 141 3.41 -12.12 -16.12
C PHE A 141 3.01 -11.73 -17.55
N ALA A 142 3.06 -12.69 -18.47
CA ALA A 142 2.61 -12.48 -19.85
C ALA A 142 1.08 -12.55 -19.97
N ASP A 143 0.43 -13.28 -19.06
CA ASP A 143 -1.02 -13.38 -18.99
C ASP A 143 -1.56 -12.30 -18.02
N PRO A 144 -2.40 -11.37 -18.49
CA PRO A 144 -3.01 -10.34 -17.66
C PRO A 144 -3.80 -10.90 -16.47
N THR A 145 -4.34 -12.12 -16.57
CA THR A 145 -5.05 -12.74 -15.46
C THR A 145 -4.12 -13.15 -14.32
N GLN A 146 -2.89 -13.60 -14.64
CA GLN A 146 -1.87 -13.92 -13.65
C GLN A 146 -1.32 -12.65 -12.99
N ALA A 147 -1.10 -11.60 -13.78
CA ALA A 147 -0.73 -10.28 -13.27
C ALA A 147 -1.81 -9.74 -12.31
N LEU A 148 -3.09 -9.90 -12.69
CA LEU A 148 -4.23 -9.52 -11.85
C LEU A 148 -4.22 -10.28 -10.53
N LEU A 149 -4.11 -11.61 -10.56
CA LEU A 149 -4.07 -12.44 -9.36
C LEU A 149 -2.90 -12.06 -8.44
N ALA A 150 -1.72 -11.79 -9.00
CA ALA A 150 -0.56 -11.37 -8.24
C ALA A 150 -0.74 -9.99 -7.59
N LEU A 151 -1.49 -9.09 -8.22
CA LEU A 151 -1.74 -7.74 -7.70
C LEU A 151 -2.83 -7.69 -6.62
N ILE A 152 -3.73 -8.69 -6.55
CA ILE A 152 -4.82 -8.74 -5.56
C ILE A 152 -4.62 -9.76 -4.43
N ALA A 153 -3.59 -10.62 -4.52
CA ALA A 153 -3.23 -11.62 -3.51
C ALA A 153 -2.50 -10.99 -2.32
#